data_AF-A0A1C6F4I0-F1
#
_entry.id   AF-A0A1C6F4I0-F1
#
_cell.length_a   1.000
_cell.length_b   1.000
_cell.length_c   1.000
_cell.angle_alpha   90.00
_cell.angle_beta   90.00
_cell.angle_gamma   90.00
#
_symmetry.space_group_name_H-M   'P 1'
#
loop_
_entity.id
_entity.type
_entity.pdbx_description
1 polymer ?
#
loop_
_entity_poly.entity_id
_entity_poly.type
_entity_poly.pdbx_seq_one_letter_code
_entity_poly.pdbx_strand_id
1 'polypeptide(L)'
;MIQSFAPGEVTPGQAMQIGEELCDRYLKDDYQYVIAVHNDKDHLHCHIIFNNTNLYNGLSFTTEHNQGRKSERAWAELREISDEICAEHGISVIEPIGKGVSHYENKMQKDGKSWKEKLRVRIAEVMLYSRDFADFLRNCTASGIEYVYTPHNKYKLKFKLSGDGQQRFTRAETLGEGFTVESITEQIAEIQEKLSAENVTPDMLIEPPKPVVPKTEPKQTVTAPTTLKQSAEPETITEMSETAKRKAAAEQVEKFFAARRARRQAQLDMLNASASKPAESKPELSAPTPQPTPTESKAPEKKEDPWKAIRGMGRANEIIADLEAGGVMSFSELSGFFFNTPHSDDHTTERADLKKKFTAIDTLIAKMKHRDELEPVYKEYQGKSGWSQSRFKKKNAATIEDYEQTVKYIKEHIKKYAVDGKPPTMLDLLEKSNKLKSKWNRLNVEHTAFLTKRETAKKYTRQVRQYINEQQMKREREKSRQRTQAKHRNKNTLE
;
A
#
# COMPACT_ATOMS: atom_id res chain seq x y z
N MET A 1 -9.66 9.24 -10.53
CA MET A 1 -9.29 7.93 -9.96
C MET A 1 -9.72 7.92 -8.50
N ILE A 2 -10.16 6.77 -7.97
CA ILE A 2 -10.53 6.62 -6.56
C ILE A 2 -9.96 5.29 -6.06
N GLN A 3 -9.30 5.31 -4.91
CA GLN A 3 -8.89 4.13 -4.15
C GLN A 3 -9.65 4.13 -2.81
N SER A 4 -10.04 2.97 -2.29
CA SER A 4 -10.88 2.83 -1.10
C SER A 4 -10.43 1.64 -0.27
N PHE A 5 -10.44 1.79 1.05
CA PHE A 5 -9.98 0.79 2.02
C PHE A 5 -11.15 0.29 2.88
N ALA A 6 -10.98 -0.81 3.62
CA ALA A 6 -12.03 -1.29 4.52
C ALA A 6 -12.17 -0.39 5.77
N PRO A 7 -13.37 -0.33 6.40
CA PRO A 7 -13.58 0.44 7.62
C PRO A 7 -12.60 0.06 8.75
N GLY A 8 -11.83 1.03 9.23
CA GLY A 8 -10.86 0.86 10.32
C GLY A 8 -9.54 0.16 9.95
N GLU A 9 -9.32 -0.14 8.67
CA GLU A 9 -8.13 -0.87 8.18
C GLU A 9 -6.87 0.01 8.07
N VAL A 10 -7.05 1.29 7.70
CA VAL A 10 -5.96 2.26 7.53
C VAL A 10 -6.25 3.56 8.30
N THR A 11 -5.20 4.31 8.62
CA THR A 11 -5.32 5.70 9.09
C THR A 11 -5.29 6.69 7.91
N PRO A 12 -5.77 7.95 8.07
CA PRO A 12 -5.73 8.94 6.99
C PRO A 12 -4.32 9.25 6.46
N GLY A 13 -3.28 9.11 7.30
CA GLY A 13 -1.89 9.27 6.88
C GLY A 13 -1.41 8.12 5.99
N GLN A 14 -1.73 6.88 6.35
CA GLN A 14 -1.43 5.70 5.51
C GLN A 14 -2.21 5.75 4.21
N ALA A 15 -3.48 6.17 4.23
CA ALA A 15 -4.29 6.35 3.03
C ALA A 15 -3.67 7.38 2.06
N MET A 16 -3.09 8.47 2.58
CA MET A 16 -2.33 9.41 1.73
C MET A 16 -1.09 8.74 1.14
N GLN A 17 -0.25 8.12 1.97
CA GLN A 17 1.00 7.47 1.55
C GLN A 17 0.76 6.40 0.45
N ILE A 18 -0.27 5.57 0.62
CA ILE A 18 -0.64 4.53 -0.36
C ILE A 18 -1.20 5.17 -1.64
N GLY A 19 -1.92 6.29 -1.54
CA GLY A 19 -2.40 7.05 -2.69
C GLY A 19 -1.27 7.71 -3.49
N GLU A 20 -0.28 8.28 -2.80
CA GLU A 20 0.95 8.83 -3.41
C GLU A 20 1.74 7.72 -4.13
N GLU A 21 1.98 6.59 -3.46
CA GLU A 21 2.66 5.43 -4.05
C GLU A 21 1.93 4.86 -5.27
N LEU A 22 0.60 4.79 -5.24
CA LEU A 22 -0.23 4.40 -6.39
C LEU A 22 -0.05 5.37 -7.56
N CYS A 23 0.01 6.68 -7.30
CA CYS A 23 0.26 7.68 -8.34
C CYS A 23 1.66 7.53 -8.94
N ASP A 24 2.68 7.38 -8.12
CA ASP A 24 4.07 7.32 -8.58
C ASP A 24 4.33 6.04 -9.40
N ARG A 25 3.82 4.88 -8.96
CA ARG A 25 3.93 3.60 -9.72
C ARG A 25 3.14 3.63 -11.03
N TYR A 26 1.97 4.27 -11.08
CA TYR A 26 1.06 4.25 -12.25
C TYR A 26 1.32 5.38 -13.25
N LEU A 27 1.49 6.62 -12.77
CA LEU A 27 1.63 7.84 -13.57
C LEU A 27 3.10 8.22 -13.88
N LYS A 28 4.06 7.66 -13.13
CA LYS A 28 5.50 7.57 -13.51
C LYS A 28 6.15 8.94 -13.82
N ASP A 29 5.75 9.99 -13.09
CA ASP A 29 6.08 11.41 -13.31
C ASP A 29 5.66 12.02 -14.67
N ASP A 30 5.08 11.24 -15.60
CA ASP A 30 4.63 11.71 -16.92
C ASP A 30 3.36 12.59 -16.84
N TYR A 31 2.60 12.51 -15.74
CA TYR A 31 1.30 13.18 -15.56
C TYR A 31 1.19 13.89 -14.21
N GLN A 32 0.85 15.19 -14.22
CA GLN A 32 0.61 16.00 -13.02
C GLN A 32 -0.66 15.55 -12.30
N TYR A 33 -0.65 15.45 -10.97
CA TYR A 33 -1.80 14.97 -10.19
C TYR A 33 -2.05 15.77 -8.89
N VAL A 34 -3.25 15.57 -8.32
CA VAL A 34 -3.70 16.07 -7.01
C VAL A 34 -4.42 14.93 -6.29
N ILE A 35 -4.11 14.73 -5.00
CA ILE A 35 -4.72 13.72 -4.12
C ILE A 35 -5.48 14.41 -2.99
N ALA A 36 -6.65 13.88 -2.63
CA ALA A 36 -7.38 14.24 -1.42
C ALA A 36 -7.89 12.98 -0.70
N VAL A 37 -7.48 12.78 0.55
CA VAL A 37 -8.02 11.72 1.42
C VAL A 37 -9.32 12.20 2.05
N HIS A 38 -10.38 11.42 1.89
CA HIS A 38 -11.73 11.71 2.36
C HIS A 38 -12.15 10.77 3.50
N ASN A 39 -12.89 11.33 4.46
CA ASN A 39 -13.47 10.65 5.62
C ASN A 39 -14.96 10.99 5.82
N ASP A 40 -15.66 11.41 4.77
CA ASP A 40 -17.09 11.77 4.76
C ASP A 40 -18.05 10.56 4.79
N LYS A 41 -17.51 9.35 4.97
CA LYS A 41 -18.21 8.05 4.90
C LYS A 41 -17.59 7.05 5.87
N ASP A 42 -18.26 5.90 6.02
CA ASP A 42 -17.85 4.79 6.89
C ASP A 42 -16.46 4.18 6.58
N HIS A 43 -15.83 4.59 5.48
CA HIS A 43 -14.51 4.15 5.04
C HIS A 43 -13.68 5.30 4.47
N LEU A 44 -12.36 5.23 4.69
CA LEU A 44 -11.41 6.15 4.08
C LEU A 44 -11.22 5.84 2.59
N HIS A 45 -11.10 6.89 1.79
CA HIS A 45 -10.89 6.77 0.36
C HIS A 45 -10.14 7.99 -0.21
N CYS A 46 -9.33 7.76 -1.24
CA CYS A 46 -8.46 8.77 -1.84
C CYS A 46 -9.04 9.17 -3.20
N HIS A 47 -9.46 10.42 -3.34
CA HIS A 47 -9.80 11.01 -4.64
C HIS A 47 -8.53 11.51 -5.30
N ILE A 48 -8.26 11.02 -6.51
CA ILE A 48 -7.04 11.32 -7.25
C ILE A 48 -7.44 11.87 -8.63
N ILE A 49 -7.07 13.12 -8.89
CA ILE A 49 -7.32 13.82 -10.15
C ILE A 49 -5.97 14.06 -10.82
N PHE A 50 -5.78 13.54 -12.03
CA PHE A 50 -4.58 13.76 -12.81
C PHE A 50 -4.89 14.45 -14.14
N ASN A 51 -3.93 15.23 -14.64
CA ASN A 51 -3.99 15.88 -15.95
C ASN A 51 -4.07 14.82 -17.04
N ASN A 52 -5.03 14.91 -17.96
CA ASN A 52 -5.16 13.94 -19.05
C ASN A 52 -4.04 14.09 -20.11
N THR A 53 -3.25 15.15 -20.10
CA THR A 53 -2.15 15.39 -21.04
C THR A 53 -0.80 15.08 -20.40
N ASN A 54 0.02 14.27 -21.08
CA ASN A 54 1.39 13.93 -20.71
C ASN A 54 2.28 15.20 -20.76
N LEU A 55 2.99 15.45 -19.67
CA LEU A 55 3.80 16.67 -19.45
C LEU A 55 4.95 16.83 -20.46
N TYR A 56 5.46 15.73 -21.00
CA TYR A 56 6.69 15.72 -21.80
C TYR A 56 6.49 15.52 -23.30
N ASN A 57 5.36 14.96 -23.74
CA ASN A 57 5.09 14.70 -25.16
C ASN A 57 3.74 15.27 -25.67
N GLY A 58 2.89 15.78 -24.78
CA GLY A 58 1.61 16.41 -25.15
C GLY A 58 0.51 15.46 -25.63
N LEU A 59 0.74 14.14 -25.62
CA LEU A 59 -0.28 13.13 -25.91
C LEU A 59 -1.25 12.99 -24.74
N SER A 60 -2.46 12.48 -25.01
CA SER A 60 -3.42 12.19 -23.94
C SER A 60 -3.20 10.81 -23.33
N PHE A 61 -3.53 10.66 -22.04
CA PHE A 61 -3.55 9.37 -21.34
C PHE A 61 -4.45 8.33 -22.03
N THR A 62 -5.53 8.80 -22.66
CA THR A 62 -6.40 7.97 -23.51
C THR A 62 -5.74 7.53 -24.82
N THR A 63 -4.79 8.30 -25.36
CA THR A 63 -4.00 7.95 -26.55
C THR A 63 -2.86 7.01 -26.19
N GLU A 64 -2.21 7.18 -25.04
CA GLU A 64 -1.08 6.34 -24.62
C GLU A 64 -1.53 5.01 -24.00
N HIS A 65 -2.34 5.03 -22.93
CA HIS A 65 -2.59 3.87 -22.07
C HIS A 65 -3.92 3.12 -22.34
N ASN A 66 -4.75 3.59 -23.28
CA ASN A 66 -6.04 2.95 -23.61
C ASN A 66 -6.11 2.33 -25.03
N GLN A 67 -4.96 2.18 -25.69
CA GLN A 67 -4.84 1.34 -26.89
C GLN A 67 -5.02 -0.16 -26.56
N GLY A 68 -5.10 -1.02 -27.58
CA GLY A 68 -5.17 -2.48 -27.39
C GLY A 68 -6.55 -3.02 -26.95
N ARG A 69 -6.58 -4.28 -26.50
CA ARG A 69 -7.82 -4.97 -26.10
C ARG A 69 -8.31 -4.46 -24.75
N LYS A 70 -9.60 -4.67 -24.44
CA LYS A 70 -10.19 -4.23 -23.15
C LYS A 70 -9.50 -4.80 -21.91
N SER A 71 -8.85 -5.95 -22.02
CA SER A 71 -8.04 -6.60 -20.97
C SER A 71 -6.65 -5.99 -20.78
N GLU A 72 -6.18 -5.18 -21.73
CA GLU A 72 -4.81 -4.65 -21.82
C GLU A 72 -4.78 -3.11 -21.61
N ARG A 73 -5.89 -2.52 -21.17
CA ARG A 73 -6.04 -1.08 -20.95
C ARG A 73 -5.57 -0.68 -19.56
N ALA A 74 -5.22 0.59 -19.41
CA ALA A 74 -4.84 1.28 -18.17
C ALA A 74 -5.60 0.83 -16.89
N TRP A 75 -6.91 0.58 -16.97
CA TRP A 75 -7.73 0.14 -15.84
C TRP A 75 -7.39 -1.26 -15.29
N ALA A 76 -6.73 -2.11 -16.08
CA ALA A 76 -6.21 -3.40 -15.65
C ALA A 76 -4.86 -3.24 -14.93
N GLU A 77 -3.90 -2.53 -15.57
CA GLU A 77 -2.61 -2.14 -14.98
C GLU A 77 -2.80 -1.41 -13.63
N LEU A 78 -3.76 -0.48 -13.56
CA LEU A 78 -4.12 0.22 -12.33
C LEU A 78 -4.58 -0.72 -11.21
N ARG A 79 -5.36 -1.76 -11.55
CA ARG A 79 -5.88 -2.69 -10.57
C ARG A 79 -4.78 -3.61 -10.06
N GLU A 80 -3.94 -4.12 -10.96
CA GLU A 80 -2.77 -4.93 -10.64
C GLU A 80 -1.83 -4.18 -9.67
N ILE A 81 -1.45 -2.94 -10.00
CA ILE A 81 -0.63 -2.09 -9.13
C ILE A 81 -1.30 -1.77 -7.79
N SER A 82 -2.62 -1.51 -7.75
CA SER A 82 -3.32 -1.26 -6.48
C SER A 82 -3.46 -2.50 -5.62
N ASP A 83 -3.68 -3.68 -6.22
CA ASP A 83 -3.78 -4.96 -5.51
C ASP A 83 -2.39 -5.37 -4.97
N GLU A 84 -1.30 -5.09 -5.71
CA GLU A 84 0.10 -5.23 -5.26
C GLU A 84 0.44 -4.34 -4.05
N ILE A 85 0.17 -3.03 -4.13
CA ILE A 85 0.48 -2.10 -3.03
C ILE A 85 -0.30 -2.47 -1.76
N CYS A 86 -1.59 -2.84 -1.88
CA CYS A 86 -2.35 -3.32 -0.72
C CYS A 86 -1.71 -4.57 -0.09
N ALA A 87 -1.25 -5.54 -0.90
CA ALA A 87 -0.56 -6.72 -0.40
C ALA A 87 0.77 -6.38 0.30
N GLU A 88 1.57 -5.45 -0.26
CA GLU A 88 2.84 -5.00 0.33
C GLU A 88 2.66 -4.30 1.68
N HIS A 89 1.59 -3.51 1.84
CA HIS A 89 1.23 -2.83 3.10
C HIS A 89 0.46 -3.74 4.09
N GLY A 90 0.17 -5.00 3.73
CA GLY A 90 -0.54 -5.96 4.59
C GLY A 90 -2.04 -5.72 4.73
N ILE A 91 -2.64 -5.07 3.74
CA ILE A 91 -4.04 -4.62 3.65
C ILE A 91 -4.86 -5.65 2.84
N SER A 92 -6.18 -5.69 3.04
CA SER A 92 -7.04 -6.62 2.29
C SER A 92 -7.06 -6.33 0.78
N VAL A 93 -7.14 -7.39 -0.02
CA VAL A 93 -7.15 -7.36 -1.49
C VAL A 93 -8.41 -8.05 -1.99
N ILE A 94 -9.08 -7.45 -2.99
CA ILE A 94 -10.38 -7.94 -3.47
C ILE A 94 -10.17 -9.03 -4.53
N GLU A 95 -10.30 -10.30 -4.13
CA GLU A 95 -10.24 -11.44 -5.04
C GLU A 95 -11.22 -11.29 -6.23
N PRO A 96 -10.80 -11.64 -7.46
CA PRO A 96 -11.60 -11.42 -8.66
C PRO A 96 -12.73 -12.46 -8.82
N ILE A 97 -13.86 -12.21 -8.15
CA ILE A 97 -15.09 -13.03 -8.25
C ILE A 97 -15.78 -12.85 -9.63
N GLY A 98 -15.17 -13.40 -10.67
CA GLY A 98 -15.73 -13.55 -12.01
C GLY A 98 -16.04 -12.24 -12.75
N LYS A 99 -17.13 -12.25 -13.54
CA LYS A 99 -17.57 -11.08 -14.33
C LYS A 99 -18.48 -10.20 -13.49
N GLY A 100 -17.91 -9.15 -12.89
CA GLY A 100 -18.64 -8.18 -12.08
C GLY A 100 -19.87 -7.59 -12.79
N VAL A 101 -20.96 -7.40 -12.03
CA VAL A 101 -22.23 -6.86 -12.51
C VAL A 101 -22.08 -5.39 -12.91
N SER A 102 -22.63 -5.00 -14.06
CA SER A 102 -22.61 -3.62 -14.54
C SER A 102 -23.22 -2.66 -13.52
N HIS A 103 -22.64 -1.46 -13.35
CA HIS A 103 -23.16 -0.43 -12.42
C HIS A 103 -24.65 -0.13 -12.63
N TYR A 104 -25.13 -0.12 -13.88
CA TYR A 104 -26.55 0.05 -14.18
C TYR A 104 -27.40 -1.13 -13.69
N GLU A 105 -26.92 -2.37 -13.84
CA GLU A 105 -27.64 -3.58 -13.44
C GLU A 105 -27.65 -3.74 -11.91
N ASN A 106 -26.52 -3.47 -11.24
CA ASN A 106 -26.41 -3.40 -9.78
C ASN A 106 -27.33 -2.30 -9.21
N LYS A 107 -27.36 -1.11 -9.82
CA LYS A 107 -28.32 -0.05 -9.44
C LYS A 107 -29.77 -0.50 -9.64
N MET A 108 -30.12 -1.08 -10.79
CA MET A 108 -31.49 -1.57 -11.01
C MET A 108 -31.88 -2.73 -10.08
N GLN A 109 -30.93 -3.54 -9.61
CA GLN A 109 -31.18 -4.53 -8.55
C GLN A 109 -31.47 -3.84 -7.21
N LYS A 110 -30.64 -2.87 -6.78
CA LYS A 110 -30.86 -2.07 -5.56
C LYS A 110 -32.15 -1.24 -5.59
N ASP A 111 -32.49 -0.70 -6.75
CA ASP A 111 -33.72 0.08 -6.99
C ASP A 111 -34.98 -0.81 -7.14
N GLY A 112 -34.86 -2.15 -7.06
CA GLY A 112 -35.97 -3.11 -7.23
C GLY A 112 -36.54 -3.21 -8.66
N LYS A 113 -35.87 -2.62 -9.65
CA LYS A 113 -36.36 -2.40 -11.02
C LYS A 113 -35.67 -3.28 -12.08
N SER A 114 -34.82 -4.22 -11.66
CA SER A 114 -34.14 -5.15 -12.56
C SER A 114 -35.14 -6.10 -13.22
N TRP A 115 -35.48 -5.84 -14.48
CA TRP A 115 -36.30 -6.74 -15.31
C TRP A 115 -35.67 -8.14 -15.46
N LYS A 116 -34.33 -8.24 -15.38
CA LYS A 116 -33.63 -9.53 -15.33
C LYS A 116 -33.99 -10.31 -14.07
N GLU A 117 -34.11 -9.65 -12.92
CA GLU A 117 -34.44 -10.29 -11.66
C GLU A 117 -35.91 -10.74 -11.65
N LYS A 118 -36.83 -9.86 -12.10
CA LYS A 118 -38.23 -10.26 -12.37
C LYS A 118 -38.30 -11.51 -13.26
N LEU A 119 -37.50 -11.55 -14.33
CA LEU A 119 -37.46 -12.67 -15.27
C LEU A 119 -36.86 -13.95 -14.65
N ARG A 120 -35.82 -13.86 -13.82
CA ARG A 120 -35.29 -15.01 -13.05
C ARG A 120 -36.33 -15.59 -12.11
N VAL A 121 -36.94 -14.74 -11.28
CA VAL A 121 -37.98 -15.15 -10.30
C VAL A 121 -39.14 -15.83 -11.02
N ARG A 122 -39.66 -15.22 -12.08
CA ARG A 122 -40.80 -15.74 -12.85
C ARG A 122 -40.46 -17.01 -13.65
N ILE A 123 -39.20 -17.21 -14.05
CA ILE A 123 -38.74 -18.48 -14.62
C ILE A 123 -38.66 -19.57 -13.54
N ALA A 124 -38.10 -19.28 -12.36
CA ALA A 124 -38.02 -20.24 -11.26
C ALA A 124 -39.41 -20.64 -10.73
N GLU A 125 -40.33 -19.68 -10.62
CA GLU A 125 -41.76 -19.91 -10.38
C GLU A 125 -42.36 -20.88 -11.41
N VAL A 126 -42.15 -20.63 -12.71
CA VAL A 126 -42.61 -21.52 -13.78
C VAL A 126 -41.94 -22.90 -13.71
N MET A 127 -40.69 -23.03 -13.28
CA MET A 127 -40.00 -24.32 -13.10
C MET A 127 -40.65 -25.17 -11.99
N LEU A 128 -41.02 -24.57 -10.85
CA LEU A 128 -41.72 -25.27 -9.75
C LEU A 128 -43.04 -25.90 -10.19
N TYR A 129 -43.77 -25.26 -11.12
CA TYR A 129 -45.05 -25.74 -11.65
C TYR A 129 -44.93 -26.59 -12.93
N SER A 130 -43.72 -27.03 -13.31
CA SER A 130 -43.48 -27.78 -14.55
C SER A 130 -43.07 -29.22 -14.29
N ARG A 131 -43.63 -30.16 -15.07
CA ARG A 131 -43.35 -31.60 -14.98
C ARG A 131 -42.20 -32.07 -15.88
N ASP A 132 -42.05 -31.42 -17.02
CA ASP A 132 -40.98 -31.67 -17.99
C ASP A 132 -40.63 -30.37 -18.73
N PHE A 133 -39.58 -30.38 -19.56
CA PHE A 133 -39.13 -29.19 -20.27
C PHE A 133 -40.10 -28.69 -21.37
N ALA A 134 -40.93 -29.56 -21.96
CA ALA A 134 -41.98 -29.13 -22.88
C ALA A 134 -43.16 -28.50 -22.12
N ASP A 135 -43.49 -29.00 -20.94
CA ASP A 135 -44.46 -28.38 -20.01
C ASP A 135 -43.96 -27.01 -19.54
N PHE A 136 -42.68 -26.89 -19.20
CA PHE A 136 -42.02 -25.62 -18.88
C PHE A 136 -42.15 -24.57 -19.98
N LEU A 137 -41.94 -24.95 -21.25
CA LEU A 137 -42.12 -24.01 -22.38
C LEU A 137 -43.58 -23.60 -22.59
N ARG A 138 -44.55 -24.50 -22.34
CA ARG A 138 -45.99 -24.16 -22.30
C ARG A 138 -46.29 -23.17 -21.17
N ASN A 139 -45.82 -23.48 -19.97
CA ASN A 139 -46.05 -22.70 -18.76
C ASN A 139 -45.39 -21.30 -18.83
N CYS A 140 -44.21 -21.18 -19.45
CA CYS A 140 -43.59 -19.87 -19.76
C CYS A 140 -44.56 -18.99 -20.57
N THR A 141 -45.15 -19.55 -21.62
CA THR A 141 -46.10 -18.83 -22.48
C THR A 141 -47.34 -18.40 -21.72
N ALA A 142 -47.93 -19.29 -20.91
CA ALA A 142 -49.07 -18.98 -20.05
C ALA A 142 -48.75 -17.86 -19.03
N SER A 143 -47.54 -17.87 -18.48
CA SER A 143 -47.03 -16.85 -17.55
C SER A 143 -46.55 -15.56 -18.23
N GLY A 144 -46.74 -15.38 -19.54
CA GLY A 144 -46.36 -14.15 -20.27
C GLY A 144 -44.85 -13.99 -20.51
N ILE A 145 -44.13 -15.11 -20.63
CA ILE A 145 -42.73 -15.17 -21.04
C ILE A 145 -42.66 -15.73 -22.47
N GLU A 146 -42.40 -14.85 -23.44
CA GLU A 146 -42.04 -15.25 -24.80
C GLU A 146 -40.69 -15.98 -24.78
N TYR A 147 -40.60 -17.14 -25.42
CA TYR A 147 -39.36 -17.89 -25.56
C TYR A 147 -38.98 -18.13 -27.02
N VAL A 148 -37.68 -18.36 -27.27
CA VAL A 148 -37.15 -18.87 -28.53
C VAL A 148 -36.21 -20.03 -28.21
N TYR A 149 -36.63 -21.25 -28.56
CA TYR A 149 -35.84 -22.47 -28.41
C TYR A 149 -35.33 -22.93 -29.78
N THR A 150 -34.01 -22.97 -29.94
CA THR A 150 -33.32 -23.40 -31.17
C THR A 150 -32.12 -24.27 -30.78
N PRO A 151 -32.30 -25.58 -30.50
CA PRO A 151 -31.27 -26.42 -29.88
C PRO A 151 -30.00 -26.61 -30.72
N HIS A 152 -30.07 -26.40 -32.04
CA HIS A 152 -28.94 -26.49 -32.98
C HIS A 152 -28.13 -25.18 -33.07
N ASN A 153 -28.54 -24.12 -32.37
CA ASN A 153 -27.89 -22.80 -32.39
C ASN A 153 -26.94 -22.66 -31.17
N LYS A 154 -25.89 -21.84 -31.32
CA LYS A 154 -24.93 -21.54 -30.23
C LYS A 154 -25.60 -21.05 -28.94
N TYR A 155 -26.75 -20.37 -29.06
CA TYR A 155 -27.56 -19.91 -27.93
C TYR A 155 -28.91 -20.64 -27.98
N LYS A 156 -29.01 -21.76 -27.26
CA LYS A 156 -30.12 -22.73 -27.39
C LYS A 156 -31.47 -22.16 -26.98
N LEU A 157 -31.53 -21.36 -25.92
CA LEU A 157 -32.77 -20.84 -25.33
C LEU A 157 -32.64 -19.34 -25.03
N LYS A 158 -33.73 -18.61 -25.28
CA LYS A 158 -33.84 -17.16 -25.05
C LYS A 158 -35.25 -16.84 -24.52
N PHE A 159 -35.34 -15.84 -23.65
CA PHE A 159 -36.58 -15.40 -22.99
C PHE A 159 -36.81 -13.89 -23.15
N LYS A 160 -38.08 -13.46 -23.13
CA LYS A 160 -38.53 -12.07 -23.09
C LYS A 160 -39.80 -11.98 -22.25
N LEU A 161 -39.85 -11.05 -21.31
CA LEU A 161 -41.07 -10.78 -20.55
C LEU A 161 -41.99 -9.90 -21.41
N SER A 162 -43.22 -10.36 -21.66
CA SER A 162 -44.21 -9.59 -22.42
C SER A 162 -44.76 -8.43 -21.56
N GLY A 163 -45.12 -7.32 -22.20
CA GLY A 163 -45.68 -6.13 -21.55
C GLY A 163 -44.66 -5.17 -20.93
N ASP A 164 -43.64 -5.68 -20.24
CA ASP A 164 -42.70 -4.88 -19.39
C ASP A 164 -41.63 -4.09 -20.19
N GLY A 165 -41.96 -3.63 -21.42
CA GLY A 165 -41.13 -2.77 -22.27
C GLY A 165 -39.90 -3.41 -22.93
N GLN A 166 -39.66 -4.71 -22.71
CA GLN A 166 -38.44 -5.40 -23.12
C GLN A 166 -38.31 -5.55 -24.66
N GLN A 167 -37.48 -4.71 -25.29
CA GLN A 167 -37.28 -4.67 -26.75
C GLN A 167 -36.46 -5.84 -27.34
N ARG A 168 -35.78 -6.65 -26.53
CA ARG A 168 -34.88 -7.72 -27.01
C ARG A 168 -34.91 -8.97 -26.13
N PHE A 169 -34.93 -10.14 -26.77
CA PHE A 169 -34.76 -11.44 -26.14
C PHE A 169 -33.40 -11.55 -25.42
N THR A 170 -33.45 -12.09 -24.20
CA THR A 170 -32.30 -12.36 -23.33
C THR A 170 -31.91 -13.83 -23.44
N ARG A 171 -30.62 -14.13 -23.48
CA ARG A 171 -30.14 -15.52 -23.57
C ARG A 171 -30.23 -16.18 -22.20
N ALA A 172 -30.65 -17.43 -22.14
CA ALA A 172 -30.65 -18.25 -20.92
C ALA A 172 -29.31 -18.15 -20.15
N GLU A 173 -28.20 -18.39 -20.84
CA GLU A 173 -26.81 -18.22 -20.35
C GLU A 173 -26.48 -16.86 -19.71
N THR A 174 -27.24 -15.80 -20.04
CA THR A 174 -27.03 -14.44 -19.50
C THR A 174 -27.90 -14.12 -18.30
N LEU A 175 -28.76 -15.05 -17.88
CA LEU A 175 -29.48 -15.01 -16.60
C LEU A 175 -28.65 -15.71 -15.51
N GLY A 176 -28.04 -16.86 -15.83
CA GLY A 176 -27.13 -17.63 -14.97
C GLY A 176 -26.95 -19.05 -15.48
N GLU A 177 -26.03 -19.81 -14.88
CA GLU A 177 -25.76 -21.21 -15.28
C GLU A 177 -26.97 -22.13 -15.01
N GLY A 178 -27.66 -21.90 -13.89
CA GLY A 178 -28.93 -22.53 -13.51
C GLY A 178 -30.14 -22.19 -14.40
N PHE A 179 -29.96 -21.41 -15.47
CA PHE A 179 -31.00 -21.11 -16.47
C PHE A 179 -30.70 -21.70 -17.85
N THR A 180 -29.64 -22.51 -17.99
CA THR A 180 -29.36 -23.30 -19.21
C THR A 180 -30.46 -24.34 -19.48
N VAL A 181 -30.56 -24.84 -20.71
CA VAL A 181 -31.58 -25.86 -21.06
C VAL A 181 -31.38 -27.11 -20.20
N GLU A 182 -30.11 -27.50 -20.07
CA GLU A 182 -29.61 -28.62 -19.32
C GLU A 182 -29.93 -28.49 -17.83
N SER A 183 -29.60 -27.36 -17.20
CA SER A 183 -29.87 -27.15 -15.78
C SER A 183 -31.36 -26.93 -15.47
N ILE A 184 -32.14 -26.40 -16.43
CA ILE A 184 -33.61 -26.34 -16.29
C ILE A 184 -34.21 -27.76 -16.36
N THR A 185 -33.75 -28.64 -17.26
CA THR A 185 -34.19 -30.05 -17.28
C THR A 185 -33.82 -30.79 -15.99
N GLU A 186 -32.63 -30.54 -15.45
CA GLU A 186 -32.12 -31.16 -14.22
C GLU A 186 -32.90 -30.69 -12.98
N GLN A 187 -33.08 -29.38 -12.80
CA GLN A 187 -33.85 -28.82 -11.69
C GLN A 187 -35.33 -29.24 -11.74
N ILE A 188 -35.95 -29.31 -12.93
CA ILE A 188 -37.34 -29.82 -13.05
C ILE A 188 -37.41 -31.28 -12.61
N ALA A 189 -36.45 -32.13 -13.01
CA ALA A 189 -36.39 -33.52 -12.56
C ALA A 189 -36.21 -33.63 -11.03
N GLU A 190 -35.30 -32.85 -10.45
CA GLU A 190 -35.06 -32.82 -8.99
C GLU A 190 -36.29 -32.31 -8.21
N ILE A 191 -37.02 -31.33 -8.73
CA ILE A 191 -38.28 -30.83 -8.15
C ILE A 191 -39.35 -31.92 -8.20
N GLN A 192 -39.55 -32.58 -9.35
CA GLN A 192 -40.54 -33.65 -9.49
C GLN A 192 -40.20 -34.88 -8.63
N GLU A 193 -38.92 -35.23 -8.48
CA GLU A 193 -38.47 -36.30 -7.58
C GLU A 193 -38.88 -36.00 -6.13
N LYS A 194 -38.58 -34.79 -5.62
CA LYS A 194 -38.96 -34.34 -4.27
C LYS A 194 -40.47 -34.31 -4.05
N LEU A 195 -41.23 -33.74 -4.99
CA LEU A 195 -42.70 -33.72 -4.94
C LEU A 195 -43.27 -35.15 -4.87
N SER A 196 -42.70 -36.09 -5.62
CA SER A 196 -43.10 -37.50 -5.61
C SER A 196 -42.71 -38.27 -4.34
N ALA A 197 -41.60 -37.89 -3.69
CA ALA A 197 -41.11 -38.54 -2.48
C ALA A 197 -41.88 -38.09 -1.22
N GLU A 198 -42.27 -36.82 -1.15
CA GLU A 198 -42.83 -36.22 0.07
C GLU A 198 -44.37 -36.07 0.06
N ASN A 199 -45.05 -36.25 -1.09
CA ASN A 199 -46.49 -35.94 -1.27
C ASN A 199 -46.86 -34.47 -0.98
N VAL A 200 -45.91 -33.57 -1.27
CA VAL A 200 -45.98 -32.13 -0.98
C VAL A 200 -46.48 -31.35 -2.20
N THR A 201 -47.20 -30.24 -2.00
CA THR A 201 -47.61 -29.34 -3.09
C THR A 201 -46.52 -28.30 -3.43
N PRO A 202 -46.41 -27.83 -4.68
CA PRO A 202 -45.33 -26.90 -5.07
C PRO A 202 -45.23 -25.61 -4.24
N ASP A 203 -46.35 -25.08 -3.75
CA ASP A 203 -46.38 -23.91 -2.84
C ASP A 203 -45.53 -24.09 -1.57
N MET A 204 -45.44 -25.32 -1.05
CA MET A 204 -44.69 -25.63 0.17
C MET A 204 -43.17 -25.71 -0.05
N LEU A 205 -42.71 -25.75 -1.31
CA LEU A 205 -41.27 -25.68 -1.64
C LEU A 205 -40.75 -24.22 -1.71
N ILE A 206 -41.63 -23.22 -1.58
CA ILE A 206 -41.26 -21.80 -1.58
C ILE A 206 -40.86 -21.38 -0.16
N GLU A 207 -39.55 -21.37 0.14
CA GLU A 207 -39.09 -20.77 1.40
C GLU A 207 -39.46 -19.28 1.48
N PRO A 208 -40.08 -18.82 2.59
CA PRO A 208 -40.30 -17.39 2.79
C PRO A 208 -38.96 -16.64 2.93
N PRO A 209 -38.87 -15.38 2.44
CA PRO A 209 -37.59 -14.68 2.32
C PRO A 209 -36.95 -14.40 3.68
N LYS A 210 -35.85 -15.13 3.97
CA LYS A 210 -35.02 -14.94 5.16
C LYS A 210 -34.40 -13.53 5.15
N PRO A 211 -34.40 -12.80 6.29
CA PRO A 211 -33.85 -11.44 6.35
C PRO A 211 -32.34 -11.43 6.06
N VAL A 212 -31.92 -10.53 5.18
CA VAL A 212 -30.54 -10.48 4.67
C VAL A 212 -29.58 -9.90 5.71
N VAL A 213 -28.88 -10.78 6.43
CA VAL A 213 -27.67 -10.43 7.18
C VAL A 213 -26.45 -10.59 6.26
N PRO A 214 -25.61 -9.57 6.05
CA PRO A 214 -24.43 -9.70 5.22
C PRO A 214 -23.42 -10.71 5.79
N LYS A 215 -22.96 -11.64 4.96
CA LYS A 215 -21.77 -12.46 5.22
C LYS A 215 -20.88 -12.49 3.99
N THR A 216 -19.71 -11.89 4.11
CA THR A 216 -18.57 -12.13 3.22
C THR A 216 -17.83 -13.41 3.59
N GLU A 217 -17.03 -13.86 2.61
CA GLU A 217 -15.86 -14.73 2.74
C GLU A 217 -16.04 -16.26 2.95
N PRO A 218 -15.05 -17.07 2.50
CA PRO A 218 -15.31 -18.42 2.02
C PRO A 218 -14.82 -19.54 2.95
N LYS A 219 -15.15 -20.78 2.58
CA LYS A 219 -14.73 -22.00 3.30
C LYS A 219 -13.29 -22.41 2.95
N GLN A 220 -12.58 -22.96 3.94
CA GLN A 220 -11.70 -24.11 3.70
C GLN A 220 -12.11 -25.30 4.58
N THR A 221 -11.66 -26.48 4.17
CA THR A 221 -12.23 -27.78 4.56
C THR A 221 -11.58 -28.35 5.82
N VAL A 222 -12.38 -29.07 6.63
CA VAL A 222 -11.91 -29.81 7.82
C VAL A 222 -12.08 -31.31 7.58
N THR A 223 -11.02 -32.09 7.85
CA THR A 223 -11.15 -33.51 8.19
C THR A 223 -11.21 -33.68 9.71
N ALA A 224 -12.06 -34.61 10.14
CA ALA A 224 -12.56 -34.76 11.52
C ALA A 224 -11.86 -35.98 12.20
N PRO A 225 -12.35 -36.67 13.26
CA PRO A 225 -13.67 -36.59 13.91
C PRO A 225 -13.74 -36.79 15.45
N THR A 226 -14.99 -36.87 15.96
CA THR A 226 -15.45 -37.65 17.16
C THR A 226 -14.95 -37.29 18.58
N THR A 227 -15.72 -37.40 19.67
CA THR A 227 -17.19 -37.33 20.00
C THR A 227 -17.27 -37.20 21.55
N LEU A 228 -18.37 -36.81 22.24
CA LEU A 228 -19.71 -37.40 22.41
C LEU A 228 -20.63 -36.28 23.01
N LYS A 229 -21.92 -36.13 22.64
CA LYS A 229 -23.14 -36.82 23.13
C LYS A 229 -23.37 -36.67 24.67
N GLN A 230 -24.58 -36.43 25.21
CA GLN A 230 -25.94 -36.52 24.63
C GLN A 230 -27.04 -35.85 25.51
N SER A 231 -28.21 -35.54 24.93
CA SER A 231 -29.59 -35.59 25.55
C SER A 231 -29.96 -34.63 26.71
N ALA A 232 -31.20 -34.16 26.92
CA ALA A 232 -32.40 -33.91 26.07
C ALA A 232 -33.38 -32.95 26.82
N GLU A 233 -34.44 -32.49 26.15
CA GLU A 233 -35.46 -31.54 26.68
C GLU A 233 -36.68 -32.29 27.30
N PRO A 234 -37.61 -31.62 28.03
CA PRO A 234 -38.62 -30.69 27.46
C PRO A 234 -38.60 -29.29 28.15
N GLU A 235 -39.06 -28.16 27.59
CA GLU A 235 -40.29 -27.82 26.82
C GLU A 235 -41.57 -27.84 27.70
N THR A 236 -42.43 -26.80 27.79
CA THR A 236 -42.56 -25.45 27.17
C THR A 236 -42.82 -24.41 28.30
N ILE A 237 -43.06 -23.09 28.17
CA ILE A 237 -43.58 -22.20 27.10
C ILE A 237 -42.78 -20.85 27.07
N THR A 238 -41.77 -20.80 26.20
CA THR A 238 -41.45 -19.69 25.27
C THR A 238 -41.51 -18.20 25.68
N GLU A 239 -40.90 -17.74 26.78
CA GLU A 239 -40.35 -16.36 26.78
C GLU A 239 -39.14 -16.14 27.72
N MET A 240 -39.27 -16.38 29.03
CA MET A 240 -38.13 -16.24 29.97
C MET A 240 -36.96 -17.20 29.69
N SER A 241 -37.22 -18.27 28.93
CA SER A 241 -36.19 -19.21 28.46
C SER A 241 -35.24 -18.57 27.45
N GLU A 242 -35.68 -17.60 26.64
CA GLU A 242 -34.84 -16.94 25.63
C GLU A 242 -33.79 -16.03 26.27
N THR A 243 -34.17 -15.18 27.21
CA THR A 243 -33.21 -14.29 27.90
C THR A 243 -32.22 -15.07 28.76
N ALA A 244 -32.66 -16.16 29.40
CA ALA A 244 -31.77 -17.10 30.09
C ALA A 244 -30.83 -17.84 29.12
N LYS A 245 -31.35 -18.43 28.02
CA LYS A 245 -30.54 -19.11 26.99
C LYS A 245 -29.54 -18.14 26.34
N ARG A 246 -29.92 -16.90 26.02
CA ARG A 246 -29.03 -15.85 25.47
C ARG A 246 -27.93 -15.44 26.47
N LYS A 247 -28.24 -15.29 27.77
CA LYS A 247 -27.23 -14.99 28.81
C LYS A 247 -26.26 -16.14 29.04
N ALA A 248 -26.77 -17.38 29.11
CA ALA A 248 -25.95 -18.58 29.23
C ALA A 248 -25.08 -18.83 27.98
N ALA A 249 -25.62 -18.57 26.78
CA ALA A 249 -24.85 -18.62 25.54
C ALA A 249 -23.74 -17.56 25.51
N ALA A 250 -24.01 -16.32 25.94
CA ALA A 250 -22.98 -15.30 26.07
C ALA A 250 -21.88 -15.71 27.08
N GLU A 251 -22.25 -16.31 28.20
CA GLU A 251 -21.28 -16.80 29.20
C GLU A 251 -20.49 -18.03 28.71
N GLN A 252 -21.09 -18.93 27.94
CA GLN A 252 -20.38 -20.03 27.28
C GLN A 252 -19.45 -19.53 26.16
N VAL A 253 -19.89 -18.56 25.36
CA VAL A 253 -19.08 -17.91 24.33
C VAL A 253 -17.89 -17.18 24.95
N GLU A 254 -18.07 -16.48 26.07
CA GLU A 254 -16.96 -15.80 26.75
C GLU A 254 -16.04 -16.77 27.51
N LYS A 255 -16.55 -17.91 28.02
CA LYS A 255 -15.70 -19.03 28.49
C LYS A 255 -14.92 -19.67 27.34
N PHE A 256 -15.50 -19.79 26.15
CA PHE A 256 -14.83 -20.27 24.94
C PHE A 256 -13.74 -19.30 24.46
N PHE A 257 -14.00 -17.99 24.47
CA PHE A 257 -13.00 -16.96 24.20
C PHE A 257 -11.94 -16.87 25.32
N ALA A 258 -12.28 -17.08 26.58
CA ALA A 258 -11.31 -17.21 27.67
C ALA A 258 -10.38 -18.41 27.47
N ALA A 259 -10.91 -19.60 27.16
CA ALA A 259 -10.11 -20.78 26.84
C ALA A 259 -9.24 -20.58 25.58
N ARG A 260 -9.74 -19.85 24.56
CA ARG A 260 -8.97 -19.51 23.37
C ARG A 260 -7.86 -18.48 23.65
N ARG A 261 -8.11 -17.49 24.51
CA ARG A 261 -7.08 -16.55 25.02
C ARG A 261 -6.02 -17.29 25.84
N ALA A 262 -6.42 -18.19 26.74
CA ALA A 262 -5.51 -19.02 27.53
C ALA A 262 -4.62 -19.95 26.66
N ARG A 263 -5.18 -20.59 25.63
CA ARG A 263 -4.38 -21.37 24.66
C ARG A 263 -3.41 -20.51 23.86
N ARG A 264 -3.82 -19.30 23.44
CA ARG A 264 -2.94 -18.36 22.74
C ARG A 264 -1.81 -17.85 23.64
N GLN A 265 -2.10 -17.62 24.93
CA GLN A 265 -1.09 -17.27 25.91
C GLN A 265 -0.11 -18.42 26.14
N ALA A 266 -0.58 -19.65 26.38
CA ALA A 266 0.29 -20.81 26.54
C ALA A 266 1.19 -21.09 25.33
N GLN A 267 0.73 -20.79 24.09
CA GLN A 267 1.58 -20.87 22.89
C GLN A 267 2.64 -19.76 22.84
N LEU A 268 2.33 -18.53 23.29
CA LEU A 268 3.31 -17.46 23.43
C LEU A 268 4.32 -17.78 24.55
N ASP A 269 3.87 -18.36 25.65
CA ASP A 269 4.72 -18.76 26.78
C ASP A 269 5.68 -19.89 26.37
N MET A 270 5.23 -20.87 25.58
CA MET A 270 6.11 -21.89 24.99
C MET A 270 7.13 -21.32 23.99
N LEU A 271 6.74 -20.33 23.18
CA LEU A 271 7.68 -19.65 22.28
C LEU A 271 8.73 -18.86 23.08
N ASN A 272 8.31 -18.13 24.11
CA ASN A 272 9.22 -17.36 24.96
C ASN A 272 10.15 -18.26 25.81
N ALA A 273 9.68 -19.42 26.26
CA ALA A 273 10.48 -20.42 26.96
C ALA A 273 11.60 -21.04 26.08
N SER A 274 11.51 -20.94 24.75
CA SER A 274 12.57 -21.38 23.84
C SER A 274 13.74 -20.38 23.71
N ALA A 275 13.66 -19.20 24.34
CA ALA A 275 14.51 -18.06 24.03
C ALA A 275 15.48 -17.62 25.17
N SER A 276 15.90 -18.52 26.07
CA SER A 276 16.83 -18.16 27.17
C SER A 276 17.75 -19.29 27.68
N LYS A 277 18.99 -19.35 27.10
CA LYS A 277 20.36 -19.51 27.69
C LYS A 277 20.59 -20.33 28.99
N PRO A 278 21.75 -21.04 29.17
CA PRO A 278 23.11 -20.49 29.03
C PRO A 278 24.15 -21.41 28.31
N ALA A 279 25.46 -21.33 28.66
CA ALA A 279 26.60 -21.79 27.84
C ALA A 279 27.78 -22.41 28.64
N GLU A 280 28.81 -22.88 27.89
CA GLU A 280 30.14 -23.43 28.30
C GLU A 280 30.12 -24.85 28.92
N SER A 281 31.07 -25.77 28.62
CA SER A 281 32.55 -25.66 28.72
C SER A 281 33.36 -26.63 27.78
N LYS A 282 34.71 -26.63 27.90
CA LYS A 282 35.75 -27.30 27.04
C LYS A 282 36.40 -28.53 27.74
N PRO A 283 37.00 -29.53 27.04
CA PRO A 283 38.42 -29.55 26.57
C PRO A 283 38.58 -30.10 25.11
N GLU A 284 39.62 -29.88 24.29
CA GLU A 284 41.10 -30.08 24.38
C GLU A 284 41.58 -31.55 24.41
N LEU A 285 42.65 -31.98 23.71
CA LEU A 285 43.64 -31.28 22.84
C LEU A 285 43.34 -31.56 21.32
N SER A 286 44.19 -31.74 20.27
CA SER A 286 45.65 -31.93 20.02
C SER A 286 46.04 -31.47 18.57
N ALA A 287 47.31 -31.56 18.16
CA ALA A 287 47.83 -31.29 16.79
C ALA A 287 48.89 -32.34 16.33
N PRO A 288 49.31 -32.39 15.05
CA PRO A 288 50.56 -31.70 14.66
C PRO A 288 50.62 -31.12 13.20
N THR A 289 51.76 -30.51 12.86
CA THR A 289 52.14 -29.81 11.59
C THR A 289 53.66 -30.00 11.36
N PRO A 290 54.33 -29.47 10.28
CA PRO A 290 53.91 -28.98 8.95
C PRO A 290 54.78 -29.52 7.77
N GLN A 291 54.54 -29.09 6.52
CA GLN A 291 55.60 -28.82 5.50
C GLN A 291 55.08 -27.87 4.37
N PRO A 292 55.93 -27.16 3.57
CA PRO A 292 55.51 -25.97 2.81
C PRO A 292 55.67 -26.00 1.26
N THR A 293 55.10 -24.97 0.61
CA THR A 293 55.34 -24.47 -0.78
C THR A 293 54.92 -25.37 -1.96
N PRO A 294 54.68 -24.82 -3.20
CA PRO A 294 54.93 -23.45 -3.67
C PRO A 294 53.68 -22.64 -4.11
N THR A 295 53.94 -21.39 -4.50
CA THR A 295 52.98 -20.36 -4.93
C THR A 295 52.23 -20.69 -6.23
N GLU A 296 50.91 -20.57 -6.23
CA GLU A 296 50.10 -20.42 -7.46
C GLU A 296 49.68 -18.95 -7.64
N SER A 297 49.83 -18.40 -8.85
CA SER A 297 49.59 -17.00 -9.13
C SER A 297 48.10 -16.71 -9.32
N LYS A 298 47.49 -16.00 -8.35
CA LYS A 298 46.10 -15.55 -8.44
C LYS A 298 45.91 -14.72 -9.71
N ALA A 299 45.16 -15.26 -10.68
CA ALA A 299 44.89 -14.58 -11.95
C ALA A 299 44.23 -13.21 -11.70
N PRO A 300 44.55 -12.17 -12.50
CA PRO A 300 44.03 -10.83 -12.27
C PRO A 300 42.51 -10.82 -12.41
N GLU A 301 41.84 -10.38 -11.35
CA GLU A 301 40.39 -10.15 -11.35
C GLU A 301 40.04 -9.18 -12.48
N LYS A 302 39.20 -9.63 -13.42
CA LYS A 302 38.71 -8.78 -14.52
C LYS A 302 37.89 -7.64 -13.91
N LYS A 303 38.50 -6.46 -13.81
CA LYS A 303 37.80 -5.21 -13.52
C LYS A 303 36.75 -5.01 -14.60
N GLU A 304 35.48 -5.23 -14.25
CA GLU A 304 34.36 -4.93 -15.12
C GLU A 304 34.32 -3.42 -15.39
N ASP A 305 34.03 -3.02 -16.63
CA ASP A 305 33.87 -1.61 -16.97
C ASP A 305 32.69 -1.01 -16.17
N PRO A 306 32.89 0.02 -15.32
CA PRO A 306 31.85 0.59 -14.47
C PRO A 306 30.70 1.22 -15.26
N TRP A 307 30.87 1.40 -16.58
CA TRP A 307 29.86 1.92 -17.50
C TRP A 307 29.36 0.88 -18.53
N LYS A 308 29.72 -0.40 -18.36
CA LYS A 308 29.35 -1.54 -19.24
C LYS A 308 27.85 -1.58 -19.61
N ALA A 309 26.99 -1.14 -18.69
CA ALA A 309 25.55 -1.05 -18.91
C ALA A 309 25.15 -0.06 -20.01
N ILE A 310 25.90 1.04 -20.21
CA ILE A 310 25.53 2.17 -21.09
C ILE A 310 26.46 2.37 -22.29
N ARG A 311 27.59 1.64 -22.41
CA ARG A 311 28.53 1.77 -23.55
C ARG A 311 27.90 1.63 -24.94
N GLY A 312 26.79 0.89 -25.07
CA GLY A 312 26.04 0.72 -26.33
C GLY A 312 25.07 1.85 -26.67
N MET A 313 25.02 2.92 -25.87
CA MET A 313 24.16 4.08 -26.08
C MET A 313 24.81 5.07 -27.07
N GLY A 314 23.99 5.76 -27.87
CA GLY A 314 24.47 6.87 -28.70
C GLY A 314 25.14 7.95 -27.83
N ARG A 315 26.32 8.42 -28.24
CA ARG A 315 27.15 9.40 -27.49
C ARG A 315 27.59 8.92 -26.08
N ALA A 316 27.57 7.62 -25.79
CA ALA A 316 27.93 7.07 -24.46
C ALA A 316 29.25 7.62 -23.89
N ASN A 317 30.31 7.71 -24.69
CA ASN A 317 31.61 8.20 -24.21
C ASN A 317 31.60 9.70 -23.82
N GLU A 318 30.78 10.53 -24.48
CA GLU A 318 30.62 11.94 -24.11
C GLU A 318 29.81 12.08 -22.82
N ILE A 319 28.74 11.27 -22.68
CA ILE A 319 27.89 11.22 -21.49
C ILE A 319 28.71 10.74 -20.28
N ILE A 320 29.52 9.70 -20.45
CA ILE A 320 30.45 9.19 -19.43
C ILE A 320 31.46 10.27 -19.03
N ALA A 321 32.05 10.99 -19.99
CA ALA A 321 33.03 12.03 -19.69
C ALA A 321 32.44 13.21 -18.88
N ASP A 322 31.21 13.67 -19.19
CA ASP A 322 30.56 14.73 -18.39
C ASP A 322 30.13 14.20 -17.00
N LEU A 323 29.63 12.95 -16.91
CA LEU A 323 29.34 12.29 -15.64
C LEU A 323 30.58 12.16 -14.74
N GLU A 324 31.70 11.71 -15.30
CA GLU A 324 32.96 11.56 -14.59
C GLU A 324 33.54 12.92 -14.18
N ALA A 325 33.46 13.95 -15.03
CA ALA A 325 33.81 15.33 -14.68
C ALA A 325 32.88 15.91 -13.58
N GLY A 326 31.62 15.47 -13.53
CA GLY A 326 30.67 15.74 -12.46
C GLY A 326 30.89 14.93 -11.17
N GLY A 327 31.86 14.01 -11.14
CA GLY A 327 32.18 13.18 -9.99
C GLY A 327 31.35 11.89 -9.85
N VAL A 328 30.52 11.55 -10.83
CA VAL A 328 29.77 10.28 -10.86
C VAL A 328 30.66 9.22 -11.51
N MET A 329 31.10 8.20 -10.76
CA MET A 329 32.19 7.30 -11.18
C MET A 329 31.73 5.95 -11.75
N SER A 330 30.42 5.66 -11.74
CA SER A 330 29.90 4.40 -12.27
C SER A 330 28.42 4.46 -12.61
N PHE A 331 27.94 3.47 -13.38
CA PHE A 331 26.51 3.27 -13.60
C PHE A 331 25.77 2.99 -12.28
N SER A 332 26.41 2.38 -11.28
CA SER A 332 25.80 2.15 -9.97
C SER A 332 25.53 3.46 -9.24
N GLU A 333 26.50 4.38 -9.20
CA GLU A 333 26.31 5.73 -8.65
C GLU A 333 25.23 6.49 -9.43
N LEU A 334 25.30 6.48 -10.77
CA LEU A 334 24.30 7.10 -11.63
C LEU A 334 22.88 6.58 -11.36
N SER A 335 22.73 5.26 -11.13
CA SER A 335 21.42 4.65 -10.85
C SER A 335 20.83 5.08 -9.50
N GLY A 336 21.68 5.49 -8.53
CA GLY A 336 21.22 6.11 -7.28
C GLY A 336 20.55 7.47 -7.48
N PHE A 337 20.85 8.17 -8.58
CA PHE A 337 20.20 9.43 -8.97
C PHE A 337 18.98 9.24 -9.88
N PHE A 338 18.53 8.00 -10.12
CA PHE A 338 17.34 7.75 -10.93
C PHE A 338 16.04 8.08 -10.19
N PHE A 339 15.96 7.79 -8.89
CA PHE A 339 14.76 7.93 -8.08
C PHE A 339 14.94 9.04 -7.03
N ASN A 340 13.83 9.62 -6.55
CA ASN A 340 13.87 10.70 -5.56
C ASN A 340 14.07 10.19 -4.12
N THR A 341 14.96 9.20 -3.95
CA THR A 341 15.25 8.55 -2.66
C THR A 341 16.27 9.34 -1.84
N PRO A 342 16.20 9.35 -0.49
CA PRO A 342 17.21 9.96 0.36
C PRO A 342 18.61 9.39 0.07
N HIS A 343 19.57 10.28 -0.20
CA HIS A 343 20.96 9.92 -0.51
C HIS A 343 21.85 10.10 0.73
N SER A 344 22.82 9.21 0.95
CA SER A 344 23.75 9.26 2.10
C SER A 344 24.46 10.61 2.25
N ASP A 345 24.85 11.17 1.11
CA ASP A 345 25.66 12.38 1.01
C ASP A 345 24.81 13.68 1.04
N ASP A 346 23.48 13.57 1.16
CA ASP A 346 22.59 14.74 1.25
C ASP A 346 22.50 15.29 2.69
N HIS A 347 23.59 15.90 3.15
CA HIS A 347 23.67 16.56 4.45
C HIS A 347 22.85 17.87 4.55
N THR A 348 21.80 18.09 3.76
CA THR A 348 20.95 19.31 3.80
C THR A 348 20.41 19.56 5.21
N THR A 349 19.79 18.56 5.82
CA THR A 349 19.19 18.64 7.15
C THR A 349 20.26 18.82 8.24
N GLU A 350 21.30 17.98 8.22
CA GLU A 350 22.40 18.02 9.18
C GLU A 350 23.14 19.37 9.17
N ARG A 351 23.40 19.94 7.98
CA ARG A 351 24.02 21.26 7.82
C ARG A 351 23.12 22.38 8.32
N ALA A 352 21.82 22.33 8.07
CA ALA A 352 20.87 23.30 8.63
C ALA A 352 20.86 23.25 10.17
N ASP A 353 20.86 22.04 10.72
CA ASP A 353 20.74 21.81 12.17
C ASP A 353 22.04 22.13 12.92
N LEU A 354 23.22 21.82 12.34
CA LEU A 354 24.51 22.30 12.84
C LEU A 354 24.65 23.82 12.78
N LYS A 355 24.19 24.46 11.70
CA LYS A 355 24.18 25.93 11.56
C LYS A 355 23.32 26.58 12.66
N LYS A 356 22.10 26.08 12.85
CA LYS A 356 21.21 26.49 13.95
C LYS A 356 21.88 26.35 15.33
N LYS A 357 22.61 25.26 15.56
CA LYS A 357 23.33 24.99 16.82
C LYS A 357 24.50 25.96 17.06
N PHE A 358 25.37 26.22 16.07
CA PHE A 358 26.49 27.15 16.27
C PHE A 358 26.05 28.62 16.25
N THR A 359 25.07 29.02 15.44
CA THR A 359 24.54 30.40 15.45
C THR A 359 23.93 30.75 16.81
N ALA A 360 23.19 29.83 17.46
CA ALA A 360 22.68 30.07 18.81
C ALA A 360 23.80 30.29 19.85
N ILE A 361 24.93 29.59 19.72
CA ILE A 361 26.10 29.78 20.59
C ILE A 361 26.82 31.10 20.27
N ASP A 362 26.96 31.45 18.99
CA ASP A 362 27.57 32.71 18.57
C ASP A 362 26.76 33.92 19.05
N THR A 363 25.42 33.87 18.99
CA THR A 363 24.54 34.89 19.58
C THR A 363 24.71 35.00 21.09
N LEU A 364 24.88 33.87 21.79
CA LEU A 364 25.13 33.86 23.24
C LEU A 364 26.50 34.48 23.58
N ILE A 365 27.56 34.15 22.83
CA ILE A 365 28.90 34.75 22.97
C ILE A 365 28.85 36.26 22.69
N ALA A 366 28.15 36.68 21.63
CA ALA A 366 27.99 38.10 21.31
C ALA A 366 27.25 38.85 22.44
N LYS A 367 26.19 38.28 23.01
CA LYS A 367 25.49 38.88 24.16
C LYS A 367 26.36 38.88 25.44
N MET A 368 27.23 37.89 25.64
CA MET A 368 28.21 37.92 26.76
C MET A 368 29.23 39.06 26.61
N LYS A 369 29.77 39.29 25.40
CA LYS A 369 30.64 40.45 25.14
C LYS A 369 29.92 41.78 25.36
N HIS A 370 28.70 41.90 24.84
CA HIS A 370 27.84 43.08 24.99
C HIS A 370 27.53 43.39 26.47
N ARG A 371 27.33 42.37 27.31
CA ARG A 371 27.25 42.54 28.77
C ARG A 371 28.55 43.15 29.31
N ASP A 372 29.70 42.58 28.95
CA ASP A 372 31.01 42.99 29.49
C ASP A 372 31.38 44.43 29.07
N GLU A 373 30.95 44.86 27.89
CA GLU A 373 31.05 46.25 27.39
C GLU A 373 30.15 47.22 28.19
N LEU A 374 28.95 46.80 28.61
CA LEU A 374 28.01 47.60 29.40
C LEU A 374 28.29 47.56 30.93
N GLU A 375 29.00 46.54 31.41
CA GLU A 375 29.19 46.30 32.85
C GLU A 375 29.86 47.44 33.63
N PRO A 376 30.81 48.23 33.09
CA PRO A 376 31.36 49.40 33.79
C PRO A 376 30.30 50.44 34.16
N VAL A 377 29.35 50.73 33.25
CA VAL A 377 28.25 51.68 33.48
C VAL A 377 27.26 51.11 34.50
N TYR A 378 26.98 49.81 34.44
CA TYR A 378 26.11 49.15 35.41
C TYR A 378 26.73 49.10 36.82
N LYS A 379 28.04 48.83 36.93
CA LYS A 379 28.79 48.92 38.20
C LYS A 379 28.79 50.34 38.75
N GLU A 380 28.94 51.36 37.92
CA GLU A 380 28.85 52.75 38.36
C GLU A 380 27.43 53.11 38.89
N TYR A 381 26.38 52.55 38.30
CA TYR A 381 24.99 52.67 38.78
C TYR A 381 24.76 51.95 40.13
N GLN A 382 25.29 50.74 40.29
CA GLN A 382 25.18 49.96 41.53
C GLN A 382 26.01 50.56 42.68
N GLY A 383 27.15 51.20 42.39
CA GLY A 383 27.99 51.90 43.37
C GLY A 383 27.45 53.25 43.84
N LYS A 384 26.30 53.71 43.34
CA LYS A 384 25.62 54.95 43.78
C LYS A 384 24.39 54.60 44.61
N SER A 385 24.02 55.48 45.53
CA SER A 385 22.81 55.35 46.34
C SER A 385 21.89 56.59 46.24
N GLY A 386 20.63 56.41 46.64
CA GLY A 386 19.65 57.49 46.81
C GLY A 386 19.47 58.39 45.57
N TRP A 387 19.49 59.71 45.79
CA TRP A 387 19.28 60.70 44.74
C TRP A 387 20.32 60.63 43.61
N SER A 388 21.58 60.34 43.94
CA SER A 388 22.66 60.17 42.97
C SER A 388 22.40 58.99 42.03
N GLN A 389 21.95 57.86 42.58
CA GLN A 389 21.58 56.66 41.82
C GLN A 389 20.38 56.91 40.90
N SER A 390 19.33 57.57 41.40
CA SER A 390 18.14 57.92 40.61
C SER A 390 18.47 58.85 39.45
N ARG A 391 19.29 59.90 39.69
CA ARG A 391 19.75 60.82 38.65
C ARG A 391 20.65 60.13 37.62
N PHE A 392 21.50 59.20 38.05
CA PHE A 392 22.33 58.40 37.15
C PHE A 392 21.48 57.44 36.29
N LYS A 393 20.49 56.75 36.88
CA LYS A 393 19.56 55.90 36.12
C LYS A 393 18.77 56.69 35.09
N LYS A 394 18.31 57.90 35.41
CA LYS A 394 17.61 58.78 34.45
C LYS A 394 18.51 59.24 33.29
N LYS A 395 19.83 59.39 33.51
CA LYS A 395 20.79 59.74 32.44
C LYS A 395 21.16 58.52 31.57
N ASN A 396 21.29 57.34 32.17
CA ASN A 396 21.81 56.13 31.53
C ASN A 396 20.75 55.03 31.39
N ALA A 397 19.48 55.41 31.21
CA ALA A 397 18.34 54.48 31.29
C ALA A 397 18.45 53.32 30.29
N ALA A 398 18.72 53.64 29.01
CA ALA A 398 18.78 52.65 27.94
C ALA A 398 19.95 51.64 28.11
N THR A 399 21.12 52.08 28.58
CA THR A 399 22.28 51.18 28.78
C THR A 399 22.14 50.31 30.04
N ILE A 400 21.47 50.80 31.08
CA ILE A 400 21.11 50.01 32.25
C ILE A 400 20.04 48.96 31.88
N GLU A 401 19.04 49.35 31.09
CA GLU A 401 17.98 48.44 30.64
C GLU A 401 18.51 47.36 29.70
N ASP A 402 19.33 47.70 28.70
CA ASP A 402 19.95 46.71 27.79
C ASP A 402 20.88 45.76 28.55
N TYR A 403 21.61 46.22 29.57
CA TYR A 403 22.36 45.33 30.46
C TYR A 403 21.42 44.36 31.21
N GLU A 404 20.34 44.85 31.83
CA GLU A 404 19.35 44.01 32.53
C GLU A 404 18.68 42.98 31.58
N GLN A 405 18.27 43.40 30.39
CA GLN A 405 17.72 42.53 29.35
C GLN A 405 18.74 41.51 28.82
N THR A 406 19.98 41.93 28.57
CA THR A 406 21.07 41.08 28.07
C THR A 406 21.49 40.03 29.12
N VAL A 407 21.61 40.40 30.39
CA VAL A 407 21.88 39.46 31.50
C VAL A 407 20.74 38.46 31.65
N LYS A 408 19.48 38.88 31.52
CA LYS A 408 18.32 37.97 31.52
C LYS A 408 18.42 36.96 30.36
N TYR A 409 18.66 37.43 29.14
CA TYR A 409 18.81 36.57 27.96
C TYR A 409 19.91 35.51 28.16
N ILE A 410 21.10 35.92 28.62
CA ILE A 410 22.22 35.01 28.92
C ILE A 410 21.78 33.98 29.96
N LYS A 411 21.19 34.41 31.09
CA LYS A 411 20.77 33.54 32.20
C LYS A 411 19.73 32.48 31.79
N GLU A 412 18.90 32.77 30.79
CA GLU A 412 17.93 31.83 30.22
C GLU A 412 18.58 30.86 29.22
N HIS A 413 19.44 31.34 28.33
CA HIS A 413 19.97 30.57 27.21
C HIS A 413 21.22 29.74 27.56
N ILE A 414 22.07 30.21 28.48
CA ILE A 414 23.33 29.54 28.86
C ILE A 414 23.12 28.18 29.54
N LYS A 415 21.96 27.98 30.18
CA LYS A 415 21.57 26.73 30.86
C LYS A 415 21.65 25.50 29.94
N LYS A 416 21.35 25.67 28.65
CA LYS A 416 21.36 24.59 27.64
C LYS A 416 22.76 24.04 27.32
N TYR A 417 23.80 24.72 27.80
CA TYR A 417 25.20 24.42 27.51
C TYR A 417 26.03 24.12 28.78
N ALA A 418 25.37 24.03 29.94
CA ALA A 418 25.96 23.64 31.22
C ALA A 418 26.69 22.30 31.16
N VAL A 419 27.74 22.17 31.95
CA VAL A 419 28.51 20.93 32.15
C VAL A 419 28.67 20.74 33.65
N ASP A 420 28.33 19.56 34.16
CA ASP A 420 28.41 19.20 35.59
C ASP A 420 27.75 20.24 36.52
N GLY A 421 26.60 20.76 36.11
CA GLY A 421 25.83 21.80 36.82
C GLY A 421 26.41 23.21 36.75
N LYS A 422 27.64 23.39 36.24
CA LYS A 422 28.30 24.69 36.12
C LYS A 422 27.91 25.40 34.81
N PRO A 423 27.70 26.74 34.82
CA PRO A 423 27.51 27.49 33.59
C PRO A 423 28.85 27.52 32.80
N PRO A 424 28.83 27.30 31.47
CA PRO A 424 30.04 27.32 30.66
C PRO A 424 30.65 28.72 30.60
N THR A 425 31.97 28.74 30.53
CA THR A 425 32.81 29.91 30.25
C THR A 425 32.64 30.35 28.79
N MET A 426 32.95 31.61 28.48
CA MET A 426 32.95 32.10 27.09
C MET A 426 33.92 31.30 26.19
N LEU A 427 35.03 30.79 26.76
CA LEU A 427 35.97 29.91 26.05
C LEU A 427 35.33 28.55 25.70
N ASP A 428 34.63 27.91 26.64
CA ASP A 428 33.95 26.63 26.43
C ASP A 428 32.85 26.75 25.35
N LEU A 429 32.14 27.87 25.33
CA LEU A 429 31.18 28.20 24.27
C LEU A 429 31.88 28.42 22.93
N LEU A 430 33.01 29.12 22.90
CA LEU A 430 33.79 29.33 21.68
C LEU A 430 34.34 28.01 21.11
N GLU A 431 34.87 27.11 21.96
CA GLU A 431 35.30 25.77 21.53
C GLU A 431 34.11 24.96 20.99
N LYS A 432 32.96 24.95 21.69
CA LYS A 432 31.74 24.27 21.22
C LYS A 432 31.27 24.82 19.87
N SER A 433 31.29 26.14 19.67
CA SER A 433 30.95 26.78 18.39
C SER A 433 31.93 26.37 17.27
N ASN A 434 33.24 26.46 17.53
CA ASN A 434 34.28 26.07 16.56
C ASN A 434 34.17 24.58 16.18
N LYS A 435 33.96 23.69 17.15
CA LYS A 435 33.78 22.24 16.94
C LYS A 435 32.56 21.92 16.09
N LEU A 436 31.47 22.68 16.23
CA LEU A 436 30.28 22.58 15.38
C LEU A 436 30.54 23.15 13.97
N LYS A 437 31.27 24.26 13.84
CA LYS A 437 31.68 24.85 12.55
C LYS A 437 32.61 23.94 11.77
N SER A 438 33.59 23.28 12.41
CA SER A 438 34.45 22.29 11.76
C SER A 438 33.66 21.09 11.25
N LYS A 439 32.68 20.58 12.01
CA LYS A 439 31.74 19.55 11.52
C LYS A 439 30.93 20.04 10.32
N TRP A 440 30.36 21.25 10.42
CA TRP A 440 29.58 21.85 9.34
C TRP A 440 30.41 22.02 8.06
N ASN A 441 31.66 22.50 8.17
CA ASN A 441 32.58 22.65 7.04
C ASN A 441 32.87 21.31 6.36
N ARG A 442 33.08 20.22 7.12
CA ARG A 442 33.32 18.89 6.55
C ARG A 442 32.10 18.38 5.77
N LEU A 443 30.92 18.38 6.40
CA LEU A 443 29.66 18.01 5.74
C LEU A 443 29.33 18.94 4.56
N ASN A 444 29.79 20.20 4.60
CA ASN A 444 29.60 21.15 3.50
C ASN A 444 30.41 20.75 2.27
N VAL A 445 31.66 20.30 2.42
CA VAL A 445 32.46 19.77 1.29
C VAL A 445 31.77 18.54 0.69
N GLU A 446 31.45 17.56 1.53
CA GLU A 446 30.75 16.31 1.18
C GLU A 446 29.44 16.63 0.41
N HIS A 447 28.59 17.50 0.96
CA HIS A 447 27.35 17.92 0.32
C HIS A 447 27.55 18.77 -0.96
N THR A 448 28.57 19.62 -1.06
CA THR A 448 28.83 20.35 -2.31
C THR A 448 29.29 19.43 -3.44
N ALA A 449 30.03 18.36 -3.13
CA ALA A 449 30.35 17.32 -4.11
C ALA A 449 29.09 16.56 -4.53
N PHE A 450 28.22 16.20 -3.58
CA PHE A 450 26.91 15.59 -3.86
C PHE A 450 26.03 16.46 -4.77
N LEU A 451 25.94 17.77 -4.53
CA LEU A 451 25.16 18.67 -5.40
C LEU A 451 25.70 18.66 -6.85
N THR A 452 27.02 18.70 -7.04
CA THR A 452 27.65 18.62 -8.37
C THR A 452 27.36 17.28 -9.05
N LYS A 453 27.51 16.15 -8.33
CA LYS A 453 27.13 14.81 -8.81
C LYS A 453 25.66 14.78 -9.26
N ARG A 454 24.76 15.28 -8.39
CA ARG A 454 23.31 15.23 -8.59
C ARG A 454 22.85 16.05 -9.80
N GLU A 455 23.31 17.29 -9.94
CA GLU A 455 22.91 18.12 -11.07
C GLU A 455 23.48 17.63 -12.40
N THR A 456 24.68 17.02 -12.40
CA THR A 456 25.22 16.37 -13.60
C THR A 456 24.52 15.05 -13.94
N ALA A 457 24.21 14.20 -12.95
CA ALA A 457 23.45 12.98 -13.15
C ALA A 457 22.04 13.23 -13.71
N LYS A 458 21.34 14.28 -13.23
CA LYS A 458 20.01 14.69 -13.72
C LYS A 458 19.99 14.97 -15.23
N LYS A 459 21.05 15.53 -15.82
CA LYS A 459 21.15 15.79 -17.28
C LYS A 459 20.87 14.53 -18.12
N TYR A 460 21.32 13.38 -17.63
CA TYR A 460 21.37 12.13 -18.39
C TYR A 460 20.43 11.04 -17.89
N THR A 461 19.97 11.12 -16.63
CA THR A 461 19.07 10.16 -15.99
C THR A 461 17.91 9.73 -16.89
N ARG A 462 17.20 10.67 -17.54
CA ARG A 462 16.10 10.36 -18.46
C ARG A 462 16.55 9.54 -19.68
N GLN A 463 17.61 9.98 -20.35
CA GLN A 463 18.11 9.36 -21.58
C GLN A 463 18.67 7.95 -21.31
N VAL A 464 19.38 7.78 -20.19
CA VAL A 464 19.94 6.49 -19.78
C VAL A 464 18.85 5.52 -19.36
N ARG A 465 17.84 5.96 -18.58
CA ARG A 465 16.64 5.15 -18.26
C ARG A 465 15.94 4.63 -19.52
N GLN A 466 15.70 5.50 -20.49
CA GLN A 466 15.08 5.13 -21.78
C GLN A 466 15.90 4.06 -22.52
N TYR A 467 17.22 4.26 -22.63
CA TYR A 467 18.12 3.29 -23.25
C TYR A 467 18.13 1.93 -22.53
N ILE A 468 18.18 1.90 -21.19
CA ILE A 468 18.15 0.64 -20.42
C ILE A 468 16.84 -0.11 -20.63
N ASN A 469 15.70 0.59 -20.59
CA ASN A 469 14.38 0.00 -20.85
C ASN A 469 14.28 -0.56 -22.27
N GLU A 470 14.81 0.14 -23.29
CA GLU A 470 14.92 -0.39 -24.65
C GLU A 470 15.74 -1.68 -24.73
N GLN A 471 16.87 -1.77 -24.03
CA GLN A 471 17.70 -2.98 -24.02
C GLN A 471 17.00 -4.16 -23.34
N GLN A 472 16.23 -3.92 -22.28
CA GLN A 472 15.38 -4.96 -21.67
C GLN A 472 14.31 -5.44 -22.66
N MET A 473 13.53 -4.52 -23.25
CA MET A 473 12.48 -4.86 -24.22
C MET A 473 13.03 -5.59 -25.46
N LYS A 474 14.24 -5.26 -25.92
CA LYS A 474 14.92 -5.99 -27.01
C LYS A 474 15.25 -7.44 -26.60
N ARG A 475 15.83 -7.65 -25.41
CA ARG A 475 16.14 -9.00 -24.88
C ARG A 475 14.89 -9.85 -24.66
N GLU A 476 13.78 -9.25 -24.21
CA GLU A 476 12.51 -9.96 -24.01
C GLU A 476 11.84 -10.36 -25.33
N ARG A 477 11.84 -9.46 -26.32
CA ARG A 477 11.41 -9.78 -27.70
C ARG A 477 12.24 -10.90 -28.30
N GLU A 478 13.55 -10.92 -28.05
CA GLU A 478 14.43 -11.99 -28.52
C GLU A 478 14.14 -13.33 -27.82
N LYS A 479 14.06 -13.36 -26.47
CA LYS A 479 13.63 -14.54 -25.70
C LYS A 479 12.28 -15.08 -26.18
N SER A 480 11.34 -14.22 -26.53
CA SER A 480 10.04 -14.60 -27.09
C SER A 480 10.14 -15.23 -28.49
N ARG A 481 10.98 -14.66 -29.37
CA ARG A 481 11.31 -15.25 -30.68
C ARG A 481 11.97 -16.62 -30.54
N GLN A 482 12.97 -16.76 -29.66
CA GLN A 482 13.65 -18.03 -29.38
C GLN A 482 12.69 -19.08 -28.84
N ARG A 483 11.80 -18.73 -27.89
CA ARG A 483 10.73 -19.62 -27.39
C ARG A 483 9.79 -20.09 -28.50
N THR A 484 9.43 -19.21 -29.42
CA THR A 484 8.58 -19.54 -30.58
C THR A 484 9.30 -20.45 -31.57
N GLN A 485 10.55 -20.15 -31.91
CA GLN A 485 11.38 -21.00 -32.78
C GLN A 485 11.63 -22.40 -32.19
N ALA A 486 11.84 -22.50 -30.87
CA ALA A 486 11.96 -23.79 -30.17
C ALA A 486 10.65 -24.60 -30.26
N LYS A 487 9.48 -23.96 -30.08
CA LYS A 487 8.17 -24.62 -30.26
C LYS A 487 7.98 -25.16 -31.69
N HIS A 488 8.39 -24.40 -32.72
CA HIS A 488 8.33 -24.88 -34.10
C HIS A 488 9.30 -26.04 -34.35
N ARG A 489 10.56 -25.95 -33.88
CA ARG A 489 11.54 -27.05 -34.00
C ARG A 489 11.04 -28.34 -33.36
N ASN A 490 10.52 -28.26 -32.13
CA ASN A 490 9.99 -29.44 -31.41
C ASN A 490 8.75 -30.05 -32.10
N LYS A 491 7.97 -29.26 -32.87
CA LYS A 491 6.85 -29.80 -33.64
C LYS A 491 7.33 -30.56 -34.88
N ASN A 492 8.31 -30.01 -35.59
CA ASN A 492 8.96 -30.64 -36.75
C ASN A 492 9.88 -31.85 -36.40
N THR A 493 9.90 -32.28 -35.13
CA THR A 493 10.56 -33.52 -34.66
C THR A 493 9.55 -34.52 -34.05
N LEU A 494 8.25 -34.26 -34.23
CA LEU A 494 7.12 -35.12 -33.84
C LEU A 494 6.18 -35.40 -35.03
N GLU A 495 6.58 -34.96 -36.23
CA GLU A 495 6.11 -35.34 -37.55
C GLU A 495 7.25 -36.09 -38.26
#